data_AF-A0A7J4PG23-F1
#
_entry.id   AF-A0A7J4PG23-F1
#
_cell.length_a   1.000
_cell.length_b   1.000
_cell.length_c   1.000
_cell.angle_alpha   90.00
_cell.angle_beta   90.00
_cell.angle_gamma   90.00
#
_symmetry.space_group_name_H-M   'P 1'
#
loop_
_entity.id
_entity.type
_entity.pdbx_description
1 polymer ?
#
loop_
_entity_poly.entity_id
_entity_poly.type
_entity_poly.pdbx_seq_one_letter_code
_entity_poly.pdbx_strand_id
1 'polypeptide(L)' 'METESKGGFVTELPMDAQKILKNMDFPVKRNDIIDQARKNGAIPDILRGLGMLPDKEYNSAEDVAEELHKIYVGVSS' A
#
# COMPACT_ATOMS: atom_id res chain seq x y z
N MET A 1 8.52 -14.31 -20.77
CA MET A 1 7.55 -13.37 -20.17
C MET A 1 7.68 -13.54 -18.68
N GLU A 2 8.51 -12.70 -18.08
CA GLU A 2 8.86 -12.74 -16.66
C GLU A 2 7.70 -12.11 -15.89
N THR A 3 6.73 -12.91 -15.47
CA THR A 3 5.80 -12.49 -14.41
C THR A 3 6.50 -12.75 -13.08
N GLU A 4 7.52 -11.95 -12.80
CA GLU A 4 8.21 -11.95 -11.52
C GLU A 4 7.23 -11.44 -10.45
N SER A 5 6.70 -12.38 -9.68
CA SER A 5 6.38 -12.27 -8.24
C SER A 5 5.77 -10.95 -7.70
N LYS A 6 4.83 -10.30 -8.40
CA LYS A 6 4.13 -9.11 -7.87
C LYS A 6 3.32 -9.35 -6.59
N GLY A 7 3.00 -10.61 -6.27
CA GLY A 7 2.31 -11.00 -5.03
C GLY A 7 3.15 -10.95 -3.75
N GLY A 8 4.48 -10.85 -3.85
CA GLY A 8 5.38 -10.88 -2.67
C GLY A 8 5.23 -9.65 -1.78
N PHE A 9 5.17 -8.46 -2.38
CA PHE A 9 5.17 -7.18 -1.66
C PHE A 9 3.98 -7.02 -0.72
N VAL A 10 2.80 -7.54 -1.10
CA VAL A 10 1.60 -7.48 -0.24
C VAL A 10 1.85 -8.22 1.07
N THR A 11 2.50 -9.38 1.03
CA THR A 11 2.76 -10.18 2.25
C THR A 11 3.77 -9.56 3.19
N GLU A 12 4.63 -8.66 2.70
CA GLU A 12 5.63 -7.94 3.49
C GLU A 12 5.06 -6.68 4.17
N LEU A 13 3.86 -6.24 3.77
CA LEU A 13 3.19 -5.14 4.44
C LEU A 13 2.65 -5.54 5.81
N PRO A 14 2.41 -4.57 6.72
CA PRO A 14 1.67 -4.81 7.94
C PRO A 14 0.28 -5.41 7.68
N MET A 15 -0.20 -6.27 8.59
CA MET A 15 -1.48 -6.97 8.44
C MET A 15 -2.67 -6.04 8.19
N ASP A 16 -2.67 -4.84 8.78
CA ASP A 16 -3.73 -3.85 8.55
C ASP A 16 -3.73 -3.36 7.11
N ALA A 17 -2.56 -2.98 6.57
CA ALA A 17 -2.43 -2.56 5.18
C ALA A 17 -2.85 -3.68 4.21
N GLN A 18 -2.48 -4.93 4.49
CA GLN A 18 -2.94 -6.08 3.70
C GLN A 18 -4.47 -6.20 3.67
N LYS A 19 -5.14 -6.04 4.82
CA LYS A 19 -6.60 -6.11 4.93
C LYS A 19 -7.27 -4.96 4.18
N ILE A 20 -6.76 -3.74 4.34
CA ILE A 20 -7.26 -2.55 3.66
C ILE A 20 -7.17 -2.75 2.15
N LEU A 21 -6.00 -3.12 1.63
CA LEU A 21 -5.78 -3.31 0.21
C LEU A 21 -6.60 -4.47 -0.38
N LYS A 22 -6.79 -5.57 0.36
CA LYS A 22 -7.64 -6.69 -0.06
C LYS A 22 -9.13 -6.36 -0.10
N ASN A 23 -9.57 -5.37 0.67
CA ASN A 23 -10.96 -4.97 0.78
C ASN A 23 -11.30 -3.72 -0.04
N MET A 24 -10.38 -3.25 -0.88
CA MET A 24 -10.60 -2.11 -1.76
C MET A 24 -10.96 -2.53 -3.19
N ASP A 25 -11.84 -1.75 -3.79
CA ASP A 25 -12.23 -1.87 -5.20
C ASP A 25 -11.31 -1.00 -6.05
N PHE A 26 -10.44 -1.63 -6.83
CA PHE A 26 -9.54 -0.93 -7.73
C PHE A 26 -10.26 -0.53 -9.04
N PRO A 27 -9.90 0.62 -9.65
CA PRO A 27 -8.79 1.50 -9.29
C PRO A 27 -9.08 2.44 -8.11
N VAL A 28 -8.06 2.68 -7.27
CA VAL A 28 -8.13 3.58 -6.11
C VAL A 28 -7.07 4.67 -6.18
N LYS A 29 -7.38 5.84 -5.62
CA LYS A 29 -6.42 6.94 -5.47
C LYS A 29 -5.74 6.86 -4.12
N ARG A 30 -4.48 7.30 -4.04
CA ARG A 30 -3.73 7.43 -2.78
C ARG A 30 -4.56 7.97 -1.61
N ASN A 31 -5.29 9.06 -1.85
CA ASN A 31 -6.09 9.71 -0.81
C ASN A 31 -7.23 8.82 -0.29
N ASP A 32 -7.84 8.02 -1.17
CA ASP A 32 -8.86 7.04 -0.81
C ASP A 32 -8.27 5.92 0.06
N ILE A 33 -7.06 5.45 -0.27
CA ILE A 33 -6.34 4.47 0.54
C ILE A 33 -6.08 5.00 1.94
N ILE A 34 -5.65 6.27 2.07
CA ILE A 34 -5.38 6.91 3.36
C ILE A 34 -6.67 7.04 4.16
N ASP A 35 -7.77 7.46 3.53
CA ASP A 35 -9.08 7.59 4.18
C ASP A 35 -9.60 6.24 4.67
N GLN A 36 -9.54 5.21 3.81
CA GLN A 36 -9.93 3.85 4.14
C GLN A 36 -9.05 3.26 5.25
N ALA A 37 -7.74 3.49 5.19
CA ALA A 37 -6.81 3.06 6.23
C ALA A 37 -7.12 3.73 7.57
N ARG A 38 -7.39 5.04 7.56
CA ARG A 38 -7.76 5.79 8.75
C ARG A 38 -9.08 5.30 9.34
N LYS A 39 -10.07 4.99 8.50
CA LYS A 39 -11.36 4.40 8.92
C LYS A 39 -11.19 2.99 9.49
N ASN A 40 -10.26 2.20 8.97
CA ASN A 40 -9.94 0.86 9.48
C ASN A 40 -9.13 0.89 10.79
N GLY A 41 -8.69 2.06 11.25
CA GLY A 41 -7.84 2.17 12.44
C GLY A 41 -6.38 1.81 12.17
N ALA A 42 -5.89 2.03 10.94
CA ALA A 42 -4.49 1.79 10.60
C ALA A 42 -3.56 2.59 11.52
N ILE A 43 -2.48 1.94 11.93
CA ILE A 43 -1.46 2.57 12.76
C ILE A 43 -0.83 3.79 12.05
N PRO A 44 -0.37 4.80 12.81
CA PRO A 44 0.19 6.03 12.24
C PRO A 44 1.40 5.78 11.32
N ASP A 45 2.12 4.69 11.52
CA ASP A 45 3.24 4.27 10.70
C ASP A 45 2.82 3.89 9.27
N ILE A 46 1.73 3.13 9.13
CA ILE A 46 1.10 2.81 7.84
C ILE A 46 0.57 4.08 7.19
N LEU A 47 -0.11 4.95 7.95
CA LEU A 47 -0.64 6.22 7.42
C LEU A 47 0.47 7.13 6.89
N ARG A 48 1.64 7.14 7.54
CA ARG A 48 2.84 7.83 7.06
C ARG A 48 3.33 7.24 5.74
N GLY A 49 3.49 5.93 5.66
CA GLY A 49 3.87 5.24 4.42
C GLY A 49 2.90 5.55 3.28
N LEU A 50 1.59 5.45 3.55
CA LEU A 50 0.53 5.78 2.58
C LEU A 50 0.56 7.25 2.16
N GLY A 51 0.89 8.17 3.07
CA GLY A 51 1.05 9.60 2.78
C GLY A 51 2.26 9.92 1.90
N MET A 52 3.31 9.10 1.98
CA MET A 52 4.53 9.22 1.16
C MET A 52 4.36 8.63 -0.25
N LEU A 53 3.29 7.87 -0.49
CA LEU A 53 2.99 7.35 -1.81
C LEU A 53 2.82 8.48 -2.84
N PRO A 54 3.21 8.26 -4.10
CA PRO A 54 2.91 9.19 -5.18
C PRO A 54 1.40 9.37 -5.35
N ASP A 55 0.99 10.59 -5.68
CA ASP A 55 -0.41 10.92 -5.97
C ASP A 55 -0.76 10.41 -7.38
N LYS A 56 -0.98 9.09 -7.46
CA LYS A 56 -1.38 8.38 -8.68
C LYS A 56 -2.57 7.48 -8.40
N GLU A 57 -3.19 7.04 -9.48
CA GLU A 57 -4.23 6.01 -9.43
C GLU A 57 -3.57 4.63 -9.48
N TYR A 58 -3.92 3.82 -8.50
CA TYR A 58 -3.45 2.46 -8.34
C TYR A 58 -4.49 1.52 -8.90
N ASN A 59 -4.05 0.64 -9.80
CA ASN A 59 -4.94 -0.33 -10.48
C ASN A 59 -5.07 -1.65 -9.72
N SER A 60 -4.18 -1.91 -8.76
CA SER A 60 -4.15 -3.15 -7.97
C SER A 60 -3.50 -2.92 -6.62
N ALA A 61 -3.83 -3.79 -5.66
CA ALA A 61 -3.22 -3.82 -4.33
C ALA A 61 -1.69 -4.00 -4.39
N GLU A 62 -1.21 -4.77 -5.37
CA GLU A 62 0.21 -5.02 -5.61
C GLU A 62 0.98 -3.73 -5.96
N ASP A 63 0.39 -2.84 -6.75
CA ASP A 63 1.03 -1.56 -7.15
C ASP A 63 1.20 -0.65 -5.93
N VAL A 64 0.23 -0.65 -5.02
CA VAL A 64 0.33 0.07 -3.74
C VAL A 64 1.38 -0.56 -2.84
N ALA A 65 1.38 -1.89 -2.76
CA ALA A 65 2.26 -2.63 -1.87
C ALA A 65 3.73 -2.53 -2.27
N GLU A 66 4.03 -2.55 -3.57
CA GLU A 66 5.38 -2.33 -4.08
C GLU A 66 5.90 -0.95 -3.68
N GLU A 67 5.10 0.10 -3.85
CA GLU A 67 5.50 1.47 -3.52
C GLU A 67 5.65 1.67 -2.01
N LEU A 68 4.73 1.11 -1.21
CA LEU A 68 4.86 1.08 0.25
C LEU A 68 6.13 0.35 0.68
N HIS A 69 6.41 -0.82 0.10
CA HIS A 69 7.60 -1.60 0.40
C HIS A 69 8.88 -0.79 0.11
N LYS A 70 8.95 -0.09 -1.03
CA LYS A 70 10.07 0.83 -1.34
C LYS A 70 10.22 1.94 -0.29
N ILE A 71 9.12 2.49 0.23
CA ILE A 71 9.16 3.51 1.27
C ILE A 71 9.69 2.92 2.58
N TYR A 72 9.20 1.74 2.98
CA TYR A 72 9.64 1.05 4.19
C TYR A 72 11.12 0.63 4.13
N VAL A 73 11.57 0.09 3.00
CA VAL A 73 12.96 -0.33 2.79
C VAL A 73 13.88 0.88 2.59
N GLY A 74 13.41 1.92 1.90
CA GLY A 74 14.18 3.13 1.58
C GLY A 74 14.40 4.09 2.75
N VAL A 75 13.66 3.96 3.86
CA VAL A 75 13.88 4.74 5.10
C VAL A 75 15.14 4.32 5.86
N SER A 76 15.85 3.28 5.39
CA SER A 76 17.16 2.87 5.90
C SER A 76 18.31 3.63 5.19
N SER A 77 18.59 4.87 5.58
CA SER A 77 19.88 5.56 5.33
C SER A 77 20.11 6.68 6.34
#